data_AF-A0A3R9Z2A7-F1
#
_entry.id   AF-A0A3R9Z2A7-F1
#
_cell.length_a   1.000
_cell.length_b   1.000
_cell.length_c   1.000
_cell.angle_alpha   90.00
_cell.angle_beta   90.00
_cell.angle_gamma   90.00
#
_symmetry.space_group_name_H-M   'P 1'
#
loop_
_entity.id
_entity.type
_entity.pdbx_description
1 polymer ?
#
loop_
_entity_poly.entity_id
_entity_poly.type
_entity_poly.pdbx_seq_one_letter_code
_entity_poly.pdbx_strand_id
1 'polypeptide(L)'
;MKKHLLMLAIASSCLVATQAGAMSQDEYKVAKEKIEATYKVDKAKCDPMKDNAKDVCEKEAKGKQNVAKAELEQQFKPSDSNSRKVAEEKVKATYDVAKEKCEDQKGDAKNACEKEAKAEEAKGKADIKAMTAKK
;
A
#
# COMPACT_ATOMS: atom_id res chain seq x y z
N MET A 1 -2.38 -33.48 37.52
CA MET A 1 -2.13 -34.83 36.96
C MET A 1 -3.45 -35.57 36.80
N LYS A 2 -3.93 -35.77 35.57
CA LYS A 2 -4.47 -37.04 35.06
C LYS A 2 -4.89 -36.89 33.60
N LYS A 3 -4.13 -37.57 32.76
CA LYS A 3 -4.26 -37.73 31.31
C LYS A 3 -5.37 -38.74 31.02
N HIS A 4 -6.30 -38.40 30.14
CA HIS A 4 -7.01 -39.30 29.22
C HIS A 4 -7.37 -38.38 28.04
N LEU A 5 -6.76 -38.38 26.85
CA LEU A 5 -6.43 -39.48 25.93
C LEU A 5 -7.63 -40.38 25.65
N LEU A 6 -8.61 -39.79 24.97
CA LEU A 6 -9.49 -40.48 24.03
C LEU A 6 -9.50 -39.68 22.72
N MET A 7 -8.69 -40.16 21.79
CA MET A 7 -8.78 -39.87 20.36
C MET A 7 -10.15 -40.32 19.86
N LEU A 8 -10.98 -39.37 19.42
CA LEU A 8 -12.14 -39.66 18.57
C LEU A 8 -11.88 -38.93 17.26
N ALA A 9 -11.35 -39.69 16.30
CA ALA A 9 -11.17 -39.26 14.93
C ALA A 9 -12.55 -39.02 14.31
N ILE A 10 -12.99 -37.76 14.30
CA ILE A 10 -14.04 -37.31 13.39
C ILE A 10 -13.32 -36.69 12.20
N ALA A 11 -13.13 -37.53 11.18
CA ALA A 11 -12.86 -37.09 9.82
C ALA A 11 -14.10 -36.31 9.34
N SER A 12 -14.16 -35.02 9.66
CA SER A 12 -15.06 -34.08 8.99
C SER A 12 -14.19 -33.22 8.09
N SER A 13 -13.96 -33.74 6.89
CA SER A 13 -13.51 -33.00 5.73
C SER A 13 -14.57 -31.96 5.34
N CYS A 14 -14.68 -30.88 6.11
CA CYS A 14 -15.14 -29.62 5.55
C CYS A 14 -13.92 -28.95 4.94
N LEU A 15 -13.58 -29.36 3.72
CA LEU A 15 -13.02 -28.41 2.76
C LEU A 15 -14.08 -27.32 2.62
N VAL A 16 -14.02 -26.29 3.48
CA VAL A 16 -14.57 -24.99 3.12
C VAL A 16 -13.65 -24.54 1.99
N ALA A 17 -14.01 -24.94 0.77
CA ALA A 17 -13.56 -24.23 -0.40
C ALA A 17 -14.07 -22.80 -0.19
N THR A 18 -13.21 -21.94 0.34
CA THR A 18 -13.40 -20.51 0.27
C THR A 18 -13.43 -20.21 -1.23
N GLN A 19 -14.63 -20.21 -1.81
CA GLN A 19 -14.86 -19.69 -3.14
C GLN A 19 -14.46 -18.22 -3.04
N ALA A 20 -13.26 -17.91 -3.53
CA ALA A 20 -12.85 -16.55 -3.80
C ALA A 20 -13.73 -16.04 -4.95
N GLY A 21 -14.96 -15.66 -4.63
CA GLY A 21 -15.84 -14.96 -5.54
C GLY A 21 -15.23 -13.59 -5.88
N ALA A 22 -15.39 -13.16 -7.13
CA ALA A 22 -15.05 -11.80 -7.50
C ALA A 22 -15.85 -10.81 -6.64
N MET A 23 -15.18 -9.78 -6.12
CA MET A 23 -15.80 -8.73 -5.28
C MET A 23 -16.98 -8.08 -6.02
N SER A 24 -18.13 -7.96 -5.35
CA SER A 24 -19.30 -7.27 -5.90
C SER A 24 -19.10 -5.76 -5.94
N GLN A 25 -19.92 -5.05 -6.73
CA GLN A 25 -19.85 -3.59 -6.83
C GLN A 25 -20.16 -2.89 -5.49
N ASP A 26 -21.03 -3.45 -4.67
CA ASP A 26 -21.37 -2.88 -3.37
C ASP A 26 -20.27 -3.13 -2.34
N GLU A 27 -19.63 -4.30 -2.35
CA GLU A 27 -18.41 -4.55 -1.57
C GLU A 27 -17.27 -3.62 -1.97
N TYR A 28 -17.11 -3.32 -3.27
CA TYR A 28 -16.13 -2.33 -3.75
C TYR A 28 -16.38 -0.93 -3.20
N LYS A 29 -17.64 -0.44 -3.24
CA LYS A 29 -18.01 0.87 -2.68
C LYS A 29 -17.69 0.93 -1.19
N VAL A 30 -18.10 -0.09 -0.43
CA VAL A 30 -17.83 -0.19 1.02
C VAL A 30 -16.34 -0.23 1.31
N ALA A 31 -15.56 -0.99 0.53
CA ALA A 31 -14.10 -1.04 0.69
C ALA A 31 -13.46 0.33 0.39
N LYS A 32 -13.94 1.03 -0.64
CA LYS A 32 -13.47 2.38 -0.98
C LYS A 32 -13.78 3.39 0.12
N GLU A 33 -14.98 3.35 0.69
CA GLU A 33 -15.38 4.19 1.83
C GLU A 33 -14.51 3.91 3.06
N LYS A 34 -14.21 2.63 3.35
CA LYS A 34 -13.28 2.25 4.41
C LYS A 34 -11.89 2.82 4.19
N ILE A 35 -11.35 2.77 2.97
CA ILE A 35 -10.05 3.38 2.64
C ILE A 35 -10.07 4.90 2.88
N GLU A 36 -11.17 5.57 2.55
CA GLU A 36 -11.31 7.02 2.78
C GLU A 36 -11.45 7.36 4.26
N ALA A 37 -12.16 6.54 5.03
CA ALA A 37 -12.23 6.67 6.48
C ALA A 37 -10.86 6.45 7.14
N THR A 38 -10.13 5.41 6.75
CA THR A 38 -8.75 5.16 7.21
C THR A 38 -7.83 6.34 6.89
N TYR A 39 -7.90 6.89 5.68
CA TYR A 39 -7.12 8.08 5.32
C TYR A 39 -7.44 9.28 6.21
N LYS A 40 -8.72 9.54 6.51
CA LYS A 40 -9.11 10.63 7.42
C LYS A 40 -8.53 10.43 8.82
N VAL A 41 -8.59 9.20 9.34
CA VAL A 41 -8.01 8.84 10.63
C VAL A 41 -6.49 9.01 10.62
N ASP A 42 -5.80 8.52 9.59
CA ASP A 42 -4.36 8.65 9.50
C ASP A 42 -3.92 10.10 9.32
N LYS A 43 -4.67 10.92 8.57
CA LYS A 43 -4.40 12.36 8.47
C LYS A 43 -4.60 13.05 9.82
N ALA A 44 -5.66 12.71 10.57
CA ALA A 44 -5.90 13.29 11.89
C ALA A 44 -4.76 12.97 12.89
N LYS A 45 -4.10 11.81 12.76
CA LYS A 45 -2.90 11.50 13.55
C LYS A 45 -1.71 12.42 13.26
N CYS A 46 -1.69 13.07 12.08
CA CYS A 46 -0.67 14.04 11.70
C CYS A 46 -0.94 15.44 12.28
N ASP A 47 -2.18 15.76 12.68
CA ASP A 47 -2.55 17.08 13.20
C ASP A 47 -1.72 17.60 14.38
N PRO A 48 -1.33 16.78 15.39
CA PRO A 48 -0.48 17.25 16.48
C PRO A 48 1.00 17.46 16.08
N MET A 49 1.41 17.03 14.88
CA MET A 49 2.76 17.22 14.37
C MET A 49 2.94 18.63 13.80
N LYS A 50 4.19 19.06 13.61
CA LYS A 50 4.54 20.39 13.09
C LYS A 50 5.60 20.29 12.01
N ASP A 51 5.66 21.32 11.17
CA ASP A 51 6.67 21.49 10.13
C ASP A 51 6.80 20.22 9.25
N ASN A 52 8.01 19.88 8.80
CA ASN A 52 8.26 18.74 7.93
C ASN A 52 7.74 17.41 8.51
N ALA A 53 7.81 17.22 9.83
CA ALA A 53 7.27 16.01 10.45
C ALA A 53 5.76 15.82 10.16
N LYS A 54 5.00 16.93 10.12
CA LYS A 54 3.59 16.90 9.71
C LYS A 54 3.47 16.58 8.22
N ASP A 55 4.26 17.23 7.37
CA ASP A 55 4.18 17.05 5.93
C ASP A 55 4.51 15.62 5.52
N VAL A 56 5.57 15.03 6.09
CA VAL A 56 5.93 13.61 5.93
C VAL A 56 4.79 12.70 6.34
N CYS A 57 4.17 12.95 7.50
CA CYS A 57 3.03 12.15 7.97
C CYS A 57 1.86 12.22 6.98
N GLU A 58 1.55 13.41 6.45
CA GLU A 58 0.49 13.58 5.47
C GLU A 58 0.80 12.90 4.14
N LYS A 59 2.07 12.92 3.68
CA LYS A 59 2.52 12.16 2.50
C LYS A 59 2.40 10.66 2.70
N GLU A 60 2.80 10.15 3.86
CA GLU A 60 2.68 8.73 4.20
C GLU A 60 1.21 8.30 4.23
N ALA A 61 0.33 9.08 4.86
CA ALA A 61 -1.12 8.81 4.87
C ALA A 61 -1.70 8.84 3.45
N LYS A 62 -1.32 9.83 2.63
CA LYS A 62 -1.80 9.94 1.25
C LYS A 62 -1.29 8.81 0.36
N GLY A 63 -0.02 8.44 0.50
CA GLY A 63 0.59 7.32 -0.21
C GLY A 63 -0.12 6.00 0.11
N LYS A 64 -0.38 5.72 1.40
CA LYS A 64 -1.17 4.56 1.83
C LYS A 64 -2.56 4.54 1.20
N GLN A 65 -3.25 5.68 1.19
CA GLN A 65 -4.57 5.80 0.56
C GLN A 65 -4.53 5.44 -0.94
N ASN A 66 -3.57 6.00 -1.68
CA ASN A 66 -3.47 5.79 -3.12
C ASN A 66 -3.13 4.34 -3.46
N VAL A 67 -2.18 3.75 -2.74
CA VAL A 67 -1.82 2.33 -2.90
C VAL A 67 -3.02 1.44 -2.60
N ALA A 68 -3.73 1.67 -1.50
CA ALA A 68 -4.92 0.89 -1.15
C ALA A 68 -6.04 1.02 -2.19
N LYS A 69 -6.24 2.22 -2.78
CA LYS A 69 -7.19 2.42 -3.88
C LYS A 69 -6.77 1.65 -5.14
N ALA A 70 -5.49 1.64 -5.49
CA ALA A 70 -4.99 0.87 -6.63
C ALA A 70 -5.12 -0.64 -6.39
N GLU A 71 -4.82 -1.12 -5.18
CA GLU A 71 -4.95 -2.52 -4.79
C GLU A 71 -6.41 -2.97 -4.79
N LEU A 72 -7.32 -2.11 -4.34
CA LEU A 72 -8.76 -2.35 -4.42
C LEU A 72 -9.22 -2.46 -5.88
N GLU A 73 -8.74 -1.57 -6.75
CA GLU A 73 -9.07 -1.62 -8.18
C GLU A 73 -8.55 -2.90 -8.86
N GLN A 74 -7.35 -3.36 -8.47
CA GLN A 74 -6.81 -4.64 -8.94
C GLN A 74 -7.62 -5.83 -8.41
N GLN A 75 -8.14 -5.77 -7.17
CA GLN A 75 -8.99 -6.83 -6.61
C GLN A 75 -10.36 -6.88 -7.29
N PHE A 76 -10.96 -5.71 -7.56
CA PHE A 76 -12.28 -5.61 -8.18
C PHE A 76 -12.26 -5.90 -9.68
N LYS A 77 -11.23 -5.40 -10.38
CA LYS A 77 -11.05 -5.60 -11.81
C LYS A 77 -9.59 -6.00 -12.11
N PRO A 78 -9.23 -7.28 -11.91
CA PRO A 78 -7.87 -7.74 -12.17
C PRO A 78 -7.45 -7.50 -13.62
N SER A 79 -6.31 -6.82 -13.82
CA SER A 79 -5.69 -6.66 -15.14
C SER A 79 -4.20 -6.34 -14.99
N ASP A 80 -3.41 -6.58 -16.03
CA ASP A 80 -1.99 -6.17 -16.00
C ASP A 80 -1.82 -4.66 -15.83
N SER A 81 -2.76 -3.87 -16.36
CA SER A 81 -2.77 -2.42 -16.18
C SER A 81 -2.99 -2.00 -14.72
N ASN A 82 -3.95 -2.63 -14.03
CA ASN A 82 -4.22 -2.35 -12.63
C ASN A 82 -3.09 -2.87 -11.73
N SER A 83 -2.52 -4.04 -12.03
CA SER A 83 -1.33 -4.55 -11.34
C SER A 83 -0.12 -3.61 -11.50
N ARG A 84 0.09 -3.05 -12.70
CA ARG A 84 1.15 -2.06 -12.94
C ARG A 84 0.89 -0.79 -12.15
N LYS A 85 -0.35 -0.30 -12.13
CA LYS A 85 -0.75 0.89 -11.37
C LYS A 85 -0.50 0.72 -9.87
N VAL A 86 -0.74 -0.47 -9.30
CA VAL A 86 -0.37 -0.76 -7.89
C VAL A 86 1.13 -0.56 -7.66
N ALA A 87 1.97 -1.07 -8.55
CA ALA A 87 3.41 -0.91 -8.42
C ALA A 87 3.84 0.55 -8.60
N GLU A 88 3.26 1.28 -9.56
CA GLU A 88 3.52 2.70 -9.79
C GLU A 88 3.16 3.56 -8.57
N GLU A 89 1.98 3.34 -7.95
CA GLU A 89 1.58 4.06 -6.74
C GLU A 89 2.49 3.74 -5.54
N LYS A 90 3.01 2.51 -5.44
CA LYS A 90 3.99 2.16 -4.39
C LYS A 90 5.31 2.91 -4.56
N VAL A 91 5.83 2.96 -5.79
CA VAL A 91 7.05 3.74 -6.10
C VAL A 91 6.81 5.23 -5.83
N LYS A 92 5.67 5.77 -6.29
CA LYS A 92 5.31 7.17 -6.08
C LYS A 92 5.17 7.51 -4.60
N ALA A 93 4.50 6.68 -3.81
CA ALA A 93 4.34 6.89 -2.37
C ALA A 93 5.69 6.93 -1.66
N THR A 94 6.60 6.00 -1.98
CA THR A 94 7.96 5.98 -1.42
C THR A 94 8.74 7.23 -1.81
N TYR A 95 8.69 7.63 -3.09
CA TYR A 95 9.38 8.83 -3.57
C TYR A 95 8.86 10.11 -2.91
N ASP A 96 7.54 10.30 -2.84
CA ASP A 96 6.93 11.50 -2.25
C ASP A 96 7.34 11.65 -0.78
N VAL A 97 7.36 10.55 -0.01
CA VAL A 97 7.80 10.54 1.39
C VAL A 97 9.30 10.81 1.51
N ALA A 98 10.12 10.17 0.66
CA ALA A 98 11.57 10.38 0.67
C ALA A 98 11.93 11.83 0.34
N LYS A 99 11.27 12.42 -0.66
CA LYS A 99 11.46 13.81 -1.05
C LYS A 99 11.10 14.78 0.07
N GLU A 100 9.97 14.54 0.75
CA GLU A 100 9.55 15.36 1.89
C GLU A 100 10.57 15.29 3.04
N LYS A 101 11.06 14.08 3.36
CA LYS A 101 12.14 13.88 4.36
C LYS A 101 13.43 14.61 4.00
N CYS A 102 13.71 14.84 2.71
CA CYS A 102 14.88 15.63 2.30
C CYS A 102 14.74 17.12 2.63
N GLU A 103 13.53 17.65 2.85
CA GLU A 103 13.32 19.07 3.10
C GLU A 103 13.87 19.53 4.47
N ASP A 104 14.11 18.60 5.40
CA ASP A 104 14.78 18.86 6.68
C ASP A 104 16.28 19.17 6.53
N GLN A 105 16.85 18.80 5.39
CA GLN A 105 18.24 19.02 5.08
C GLN A 105 18.45 20.39 4.41
N LYS A 106 19.72 20.83 4.35
CA LYS A 106 20.10 22.11 3.74
C LYS A 106 21.33 21.96 2.87
N GLY A 107 21.49 22.86 1.90
CA GLY A 107 22.65 22.92 1.02
C GLY A 107 22.89 21.61 0.28
N ASP A 108 24.16 21.19 0.22
CA ASP A 108 24.59 19.99 -0.53
C ASP A 108 23.95 18.70 -0.02
N ALA A 109 23.67 18.61 1.29
CA ALA A 109 22.99 17.45 1.86
C ALA A 109 21.57 17.28 1.29
N LYS A 110 20.79 18.37 1.22
CA LYS A 110 19.45 18.35 0.60
C LYS A 110 19.52 17.95 -0.87
N ASN A 111 20.44 18.54 -1.62
CA ASN A 111 20.61 18.24 -3.04
C ASN A 111 20.97 16.76 -3.27
N ALA A 112 21.85 16.20 -2.45
CA ALA A 112 22.22 14.78 -2.50
C ALA A 112 21.02 13.88 -2.17
N CYS A 113 20.28 14.19 -1.10
CA CYS A 113 19.07 13.47 -0.71
C CYS A 113 18.01 13.46 -1.81
N GLU A 114 17.70 14.61 -2.41
CA GLU A 114 16.72 14.68 -3.49
C GLU A 114 17.16 13.92 -4.74
N LYS A 115 18.47 13.93 -5.04
CA LYS A 115 19.03 13.18 -6.16
C LYS A 115 18.88 11.68 -5.94
N GLU A 116 19.14 11.20 -4.72
CA GLU A 116 18.94 9.81 -4.34
C GLU A 116 17.46 9.40 -4.44
N ALA A 117 16.55 10.20 -3.89
CA ALA A 117 15.11 9.94 -3.98
C ALA A 117 14.63 9.84 -5.43
N LYS A 118 15.09 10.74 -6.32
CA LYS A 118 14.79 10.71 -7.76
C LYS A 118 15.40 9.48 -8.45
N ALA A 119 16.60 9.06 -8.06
CA ALA A 119 17.25 7.89 -8.62
C ALA A 119 16.48 6.60 -8.27
N GLU A 120 16.04 6.46 -7.02
CA GLU A 120 15.22 5.31 -6.59
C GLU A 120 13.83 5.33 -7.25
N GLU A 121 13.20 6.49 -7.43
CA GLU A 121 11.95 6.60 -8.20
C GLU A 121 12.14 6.13 -9.66
N ALA A 122 13.21 6.60 -10.31
CA ALA A 122 13.53 6.23 -11.68
C ALA A 122 13.81 4.74 -11.82
N LYS A 123 14.56 4.16 -10.88
CA LYS A 123 14.84 2.72 -10.82
C LYS A 123 13.55 1.91 -10.63
N GLY A 124 12.69 2.29 -9.68
CA GLY A 124 11.40 1.63 -9.47
C GLY A 124 10.52 1.65 -10.73
N LYS A 125 10.46 2.80 -11.42
CA LYS A 125 9.74 2.91 -12.71
C LYS A 125 10.37 2.02 -13.80
N ALA A 126 11.69 1.93 -13.86
CA ALA A 126 12.39 1.07 -14.81
C ALA A 126 12.11 -0.42 -14.53
N ASP A 127 12.12 -0.83 -13.26
CA ASP A 127 11.81 -2.20 -12.85
C ASP A 127 10.37 -2.59 -13.21
N ILE A 128 9.41 -1.70 -12.97
CA ILE A 128 8.00 -1.89 -13.38
C ILE A 128 7.88 -2.05 -14.90
N LYS A 129 8.57 -1.20 -15.67
CA LYS A 129 8.60 -1.28 -17.14
C LYS A 129 9.21 -2.60 -17.60
N ALA A 130 10.31 -3.03 -16.99
CA ALA A 130 10.97 -4.29 -17.31
C ALA A 130 10.11 -5.52 -16.99
N MET A 131 9.37 -5.49 -15.88
CA MET A 131 8.40 -6.54 -15.53
C MET A 131 7.24 -6.60 -16.53
N THR A 132 6.78 -5.45 -17.03
CA THR A 132 5.69 -5.38 -18.01
C THR A 132 6.15 -5.84 -19.40
N ALA A 133 7.38 -5.52 -19.81
CA ALA A 133 7.93 -5.91 -21.12
C ALA A 133 8.29 -7.40 -21.23
N LYS A 134 8.32 -8.13 -20.12
CA LYS A 134 8.63 -9.57 -20.05
C LYS A 134 7.39 -10.46 -19.98
N LYS A 135 6.20 -9.87 -19.86
CA LYS A 135 4.89 -10.56 -19.90
C LYS A 135 4.36 -10.61 -21.32
#